data_AF-A0A318TUU9-F1
#
_entry.id   AF-A0A318TUU9-F1
#
_cell.length_a   1.000
_cell.length_b   1.000
_cell.length_c   1.000
_cell.angle_alpha   90.00
_cell.angle_beta   90.00
_cell.angle_gamma   90.00
#
_symmetry.space_group_name_H-M   'P 1'
#
loop_
_entity.id
_entity.type
_entity.pdbx_description
1 polymer ?
#
loop_
_entity_poly.entity_id
_entity_poly.type
_entity_poly.pdbx_seq_one_letter_code
_entity_poly.pdbx_strand_id
1 'polypeptide(L)'
;MAGKIRENINYDKIAQMESFKKLTKRKNNFLWTLTVIFLVAYLLLPILTSFTEILHHKAVGEITWVWFYSAGLFIMTWGLAHLYVSKANSFDKEAKAIIEEYERGVN
;
A
#
# COMPACT_ATOMS: atom_id res chain seq x y z
N MET A 1 23.11 6.86 -34.39
CA MET A 1 21.70 6.69 -33.96
C MET A 1 21.39 7.80 -32.99
N ALA A 2 20.58 8.78 -33.40
CA ALA A 2 20.30 9.99 -32.62
C ALA A 2 19.53 9.64 -31.34
N GLY A 3 20.13 9.95 -30.18
CA GLY A 3 19.44 9.94 -28.90
C GLY A 3 18.34 10.99 -28.94
N LYS A 4 17.09 10.55 -28.93
CA LYS A 4 15.90 11.39 -28.81
C LYS A 4 16.03 12.18 -27.50
N ILE A 5 16.37 13.46 -27.57
CA ILE A 5 16.34 14.38 -26.43
C ILE A 5 14.88 14.38 -25.97
N ARG A 6 14.57 13.68 -24.88
CA ARG A 6 13.26 13.81 -24.23
C ARG A 6 13.20 15.26 -23.78
N GLU A 7 12.25 16.03 -24.30
CA GLU A 7 11.93 17.33 -23.73
C GLU A 7 11.90 17.19 -22.20
N ASN A 8 12.51 18.13 -21.49
CA ASN A 8 12.58 18.10 -20.05
C ASN A 8 11.15 18.18 -19.50
N ILE A 9 10.54 17.04 -19.21
CA ILE A 9 9.20 16.94 -18.63
C ILE A 9 9.21 17.77 -17.34
N ASN A 10 8.41 18.84 -17.30
CA ASN A 10 8.35 19.72 -16.15
C ASN A 10 7.46 19.07 -15.08
N TYR A 11 8.09 18.30 -14.20
CA TYR A 11 7.39 17.61 -13.11
C TYR A 11 6.73 18.58 -12.12
N ASP A 12 7.22 19.82 -11.97
CA ASP A 12 6.56 20.83 -11.13
C ASP A 12 5.20 21.24 -11.70
N LYS A 13 5.08 21.39 -13.02
CA LYS A 13 3.79 21.63 -13.67
C LYS A 13 2.85 20.44 -13.49
N ILE A 14 3.34 19.22 -13.66
CA ILE A 14 2.55 18.00 -13.44
C ILE A 14 2.08 17.90 -11.99
N ALA A 15 2.94 18.24 -11.02
CA ALA A 15 2.59 18.23 -9.61
C ALA A 15 1.45 19.22 -9.26
N GLN A 16 1.31 20.30 -10.04
CA GLN A 16 0.22 21.27 -9.87
C GLN A 16 -1.09 20.85 -10.55
N MET A 17 -1.07 19.92 -11.51
CA MET A 17 -2.25 19.44 -12.23
C MET A 17 -3.27 18.80 -11.27
N GLU A 18 -4.55 19.08 -11.52
CA GLU A 18 -5.64 18.52 -10.72
C GLU A 18 -5.71 16.98 -10.84
N SER A 19 -5.41 16.43 -12.02
CA SER A 19 -5.35 14.99 -12.28
C SER A 19 -4.29 14.29 -11.42
N PHE A 20 -3.09 14.87 -11.30
CA PHE A 20 -2.03 14.36 -10.43
C PHE A 20 -2.36 14.45 -8.94
N LYS A 21 -2.97 15.57 -8.51
CA LYS A 21 -3.43 15.73 -7.11
C LYS A 21 -4.50 14.70 -6.75
N LYS A 22 -5.45 14.41 -7.66
CA LYS A 22 -6.46 13.36 -7.49
C LYS A 22 -5.83 11.97 -7.37
N LEU A 23 -4.86 11.64 -8.23
CA LEU A 23 -4.12 10.38 -8.17
C LEU A 23 -3.40 10.23 -6.82
N THR A 24 -2.67 11.26 -6.41
CA THR A 24 -1.92 11.25 -5.15
C THR A 24 -2.84 11.09 -3.93
N LYS A 25 -3.99 11.78 -3.91
CA LYS A 25 -4.99 11.64 -2.84
C LYS A 25 -5.53 10.20 -2.76
N ARG A 26 -5.87 9.59 -3.90
CA ARG A 26 -6.34 8.20 -3.95
C ARG A 26 -5.28 7.20 -3.48
N LYS A 27 -4.03 7.37 -3.93
CA LYS A 27 -2.89 6.55 -3.49
C LYS A 27 -2.68 6.65 -1.98
N ASN A 28 -2.67 7.88 -1.45
CA ASN A 28 -2.42 8.12 -0.04
C ASN A 28 -3.53 7.54 0.84
N ASN A 29 -4.80 7.69 0.44
CA ASN A 29 -5.92 7.10 1.18
C ASN A 29 -5.84 5.57 1.22
N PHE A 30 -5.47 4.94 0.09
CA PHE A 30 -5.28 3.49 0.02
C PHE A 30 -4.15 3.01 0.94
N LEU A 31 -3.00 3.69 0.91
CA LEU A 31 -1.88 3.39 1.78
C LEU A 31 -2.25 3.54 3.26
N TRP A 32 -2.92 4.65 3.61
CA TRP A 32 -3.40 4.87 4.97
C TRP A 32 -4.32 3.76 5.46
N THR A 33 -5.27 3.31 4.65
CA THR A 33 -6.15 2.19 5.01
C THR A 33 -5.35 0.91 5.26
N LEU A 34 -4.40 0.56 4.38
CA LEU A 34 -3.55 -0.62 4.57
C LEU A 34 -2.70 -0.51 5.83
N THR A 35 -2.11 0.66 6.09
CA THR A 35 -1.31 0.93 7.28
C THR A 35 -2.15 0.79 8.54
N VAL A 36 -3.37 1.34 8.58
CA VAL A 36 -4.27 1.20 9.73
C VAL A 36 -4.62 -0.26 9.99
N ILE A 37 -5.00 -1.02 8.96
CA ILE A 37 -5.30 -2.45 9.11
C ILE A 37 -4.09 -3.21 9.66
N PHE A 38 -2.91 -2.96 9.09
CA PHE A 38 -1.66 -3.56 9.56
C PHE A 38 -1.36 -3.21 11.01
N LEU A 39 -1.43 -1.92 11.38
CA LEU A 39 -1.14 -1.46 12.73
C LEU A 39 -2.14 -2.03 13.74
N VAL A 40 -3.42 -2.06 13.41
CA VAL A 40 -4.45 -2.66 14.27
C VAL A 40 -4.12 -4.13 14.51
N ALA A 41 -3.90 -4.93 13.47
CA ALA A 41 -3.58 -6.34 13.65
C ALA A 41 -2.25 -6.55 14.40
N TYR A 42 -1.23 -5.78 14.08
CA TYR A 42 0.08 -5.90 14.72
C TYR A 42 0.04 -5.53 16.21
N LEU A 43 -0.62 -4.44 16.57
CA LEU A 43 -0.74 -3.97 17.96
C LEU A 43 -1.78 -4.77 18.76
N LEU A 44 -2.76 -5.38 18.09
CA LEU A 44 -3.74 -6.22 18.75
C LEU A 44 -3.09 -7.44 19.40
N LEU A 45 -2.03 -8.01 18.80
CA LEU A 45 -1.29 -9.13 19.40
C LEU A 45 -0.72 -8.83 20.80
N PRO A 46 0.17 -7.82 21.00
CA PRO A 46 0.72 -7.51 22.32
C PRO A 46 -0.35 -7.03 23.30
N ILE A 47 -1.42 -6.37 22.83
CA ILE A 47 -2.55 -6.00 23.68
C ILE A 47 -3.26 -7.25 24.20
N LEU A 48 -3.62 -8.18 23.31
CA LEU A 48 -4.29 -9.40 23.72
C LEU A 48 -3.39 -10.26 24.61
N THR A 49 -2.10 -10.37 24.33
CA THR A 49 -1.19 -11.14 25.19
C THR A 49 -0.95 -10.49 26.55
N SER A 50 -0.95 -9.16 26.65
CA SER A 50 -0.70 -8.47 27.92
C SER A 50 -1.94 -8.35 28.81
N PHE A 51 -3.12 -8.23 28.21
CA PHE A 51 -4.37 -7.96 28.93
C PHE A 51 -5.33 -9.16 28.98
N THR A 52 -5.07 -10.24 28.24
CA THR A 52 -5.92 -11.43 28.23
C THR A 52 -5.11 -12.73 28.23
N GLU A 53 -5.68 -13.80 28.78
CA GLU A 53 -5.08 -15.14 28.74
C GLU A 53 -5.55 -15.98 27.54
N ILE A 54 -6.46 -15.45 26.71
CA ILE A 54 -7.09 -16.15 25.59
C ILE A 54 -6.03 -16.75 24.65
N LEU A 55 -4.98 -15.97 24.36
CA LEU A 55 -3.92 -16.39 23.46
C LEU A 55 -2.99 -17.45 24.07
N HIS A 56 -2.89 -17.51 25.39
CA HIS A 56 -2.05 -18.46 26.11
C HIS A 56 -2.70 -19.83 26.28
N HIS A 57 -4.00 -19.95 26.06
CA HIS A 57 -4.66 -21.25 26.07
C HIS A 57 -4.10 -22.16 24.98
N LYS A 58 -3.89 -23.42 25.37
CA LYS A 58 -3.41 -24.48 24.48
C LYS A 58 -4.48 -24.74 23.41
N ALA A 59 -4.08 -24.66 22.15
CA ALA A 59 -4.93 -24.97 21.02
C ALA A 59 -4.71 -26.42 20.56
N VAL A 60 -3.44 -26.79 20.29
CA VAL A 60 -3.06 -28.16 19.89
C VAL A 60 -1.76 -28.55 20.60
N GLY A 61 -1.83 -29.50 21.52
CA GLY A 61 -0.67 -29.92 22.31
C GLY A 61 -0.11 -28.77 23.16
N GLU A 62 1.18 -28.46 23.00
CA GLU A 62 1.85 -27.32 23.66
C GLU A 62 1.71 -26.00 22.87
N ILE A 63 1.14 -26.04 21.66
CA ILE A 63 0.97 -24.85 20.82
C ILE A 63 -0.23 -24.04 21.30
N THR A 64 0.02 -22.79 21.67
CA THR A 64 -1.00 -21.83 22.09
C THR A 64 -1.56 -21.04 20.91
N TRP A 65 -2.68 -20.35 21.13
CA TRP A 65 -3.30 -19.47 20.13
C TRP A 65 -2.40 -18.31 19.66
N VAL A 66 -1.37 -17.92 20.44
CA VAL A 66 -0.34 -16.94 20.00
C VAL A 66 0.29 -17.34 18.67
N TRP A 67 0.59 -18.63 18.49
CA TRP A 67 1.25 -19.12 17.28
C TRP A 67 0.34 -19.05 16.06
N PHE A 68 -0.95 -19.36 16.22
CA PHE A 68 -1.93 -19.23 15.15
C PHE A 68 -2.13 -17.77 14.74
N TYR A 69 -2.20 -16.86 15.71
CA TYR A 69 -2.29 -15.43 15.41
C TYR A 69 -1.03 -14.94 14.69
N SER A 70 0.16 -15.30 15.19
CA SER A 70 1.43 -14.95 14.58
C SER A 70 1.53 -15.46 13.14
N ALA A 71 1.14 -16.72 12.89
CA ALA A 71 1.05 -17.28 11.54
C ALA A 71 0.07 -16.50 10.66
N GLY A 72 -1.08 -16.09 11.22
CA GLY A 72 -2.05 -15.23 10.56
C GLY A 72 -1.48 -13.87 10.15
N LEU A 73 -0.61 -13.26 10.97
CA LEU A 73 0.07 -12.00 10.63
C LEU A 73 0.97 -12.13 9.40
N PHE A 74 1.64 -13.28 9.21
CA PHE A 74 2.42 -13.53 7.99
C PHE A 74 1.51 -13.57 6.75
N ILE A 75 0.42 -14.34 6.82
CA ILE A 75 -0.55 -14.45 5.73
C ILE A 75 -1.15 -13.08 5.41
N MET A 76 -1.55 -12.32 6.44
CA MET A 76 -2.04 -10.95 6.30
C MET A 76 -1.00 -10.07 5.58
N THR A 77 0.26 -10.10 6.00
CA THR A 77 1.33 -9.27 5.42
C THR A 77 1.52 -9.57 3.94
N TRP A 78 1.57 -10.85 3.55
CA TRP A 78 1.62 -11.23 2.14
C TRP A 78 0.36 -10.83 1.38
N GLY A 79 -0.82 -10.96 1.99
CA GLY A 79 -2.09 -10.52 1.43
C GLY A 79 -2.10 -9.01 1.14
N LEU A 80 -1.66 -8.20 2.11
CA LEU A 80 -1.53 -6.74 1.96
C LEU A 80 -0.48 -6.38 0.90
N ALA A 81 0.66 -7.09 0.85
CA ALA A 81 1.69 -6.87 -0.16
C ALA A 81 1.15 -7.18 -1.58
N HIS A 82 0.45 -8.29 -1.76
CA HIS A 82 -0.14 -8.65 -3.04
C HIS A 82 -1.24 -7.66 -3.46
N LEU A 83 -2.12 -7.29 -2.53
CA LEU A 83 -3.14 -6.26 -2.75
C LEU A 83 -2.52 -4.91 -3.13
N TYR A 84 -1.43 -4.52 -2.45
CA TYR A 84 -0.69 -3.31 -2.75
C TYR A 84 -0.13 -3.34 -4.18
N VAL A 85 0.56 -4.40 -4.58
CA VAL A 85 1.14 -4.52 -5.94
C VAL A 85 0.05 -4.46 -7.00
N SER A 86 -1.06 -5.18 -6.80
CA SER A 86 -2.20 -5.15 -7.71
C SER A 86 -2.75 -3.72 -7.88
N LYS A 87 -2.89 -2.98 -6.77
CA LYS A 87 -3.36 -1.59 -6.81
C LYS A 87 -2.33 -0.62 -7.39
N ALA A 88 -1.05 -0.81 -7.10
CA ALA A 88 0.05 0.00 -7.61
C ALA A 88 0.10 -0.01 -9.14
N ASN A 89 -0.13 -1.17 -9.76
CA ASN A 89 -0.23 -1.28 -11.22
C ASN A 89 -1.34 -0.40 -11.83
N SER A 90 -2.44 -0.18 -11.09
CA SER A 90 -3.49 0.75 -11.51
C SER A 90 -3.01 2.20 -11.45
N PHE A 91 -2.31 2.57 -10.38
CA PHE A 91 -1.77 3.93 -10.23
C PHE A 91 -0.70 4.24 -11.27
N ASP A 92 0.13 3.26 -11.65
CA ASP A 92 1.13 3.42 -12.70
C ASP A 92 0.50 3.68 -14.08
N LYS A 93 -0.64 3.03 -14.37
CA LYS A 93 -1.41 3.31 -15.59
C LYS A 93 -1.99 4.73 -15.59
N GLU A 94 -2.54 5.16 -14.47
CA GLU A 94 -3.08 6.51 -14.31
C GLU A 94 -1.97 7.58 -14.41
N ALA A 95 -0.80 7.33 -13.84
CA ALA A 95 0.36 8.22 -13.95
C ALA A 95 0.83 8.40 -15.41
N LYS A 96 0.88 7.31 -16.18
CA LYS A 96 1.21 7.38 -17.62
C LYS A 96 0.20 8.23 -18.39
N ALA A 97 -1.10 8.05 -18.12
CA ALA A 97 -2.14 8.86 -18.77
C ALA A 97 -2.01 10.36 -18.47
N ILE A 98 -1.58 10.73 -17.25
CA ILE A 98 -1.33 12.14 -16.88
C ILE A 98 -0.12 12.71 -17.63
N ILE A 99 0.92 11.91 -17.85
CA ILE A 99 2.08 12.32 -18.65
C ILE A 99 1.65 12.55 -20.11
N GLU A 100 0.85 11.65 -20.68
CA GLU A 100 0.28 11.81 -22.04
C GLU A 100 -0.68 13.01 -22.16
N GLU A 101 -1.42 13.33 -21.09
CA GLU A 101 -2.23 14.55 -20.99
C GLU A 101 -1.35 15.81 -21.04
N TYR A 102 -0.27 15.83 -20.25
CA TYR A 102 0.69 16.93 -20.22
C TYR A 102 1.34 17.15 -21.59
N GLU A 103 1.84 16.09 -22.24
CA GLU A 103 2.49 16.18 -23.55
C GLU A 103 1.53 16.67 -24.66
N ARG A 104 0.22 16.37 -24.56
CA ARG A 104 -0.80 16.86 -25.49
C ARG A 104 -1.20 18.32 -25.25
N GLY A 105 -1.10 18.83 -24.03
CA GLY A 105 -1.40 20.23 -23.71
C GLY A 105 -0.21 21.18 -23.92
N VAL A 106 1.00 20.64 -24.12
CA VAL A 106 2.21 21.39 -24.47
C VAL A 106 2.37 21.56 -25.99
N ASN A 107 1.83 20.63 -26.80
CA ASN A 107 1.71 20.78 -28.26
C ASN A 107 0.49 21.63 -28.64
#